data_AF-A0A969N182-F1
#
_entry.id   AF-A0A969N182-F1
#
_cell.length_a   1.000
_cell.length_b   1.000
_cell.length_c   1.000
_cell.angle_alpha   90.00
_cell.angle_beta   90.00
_cell.angle_gamma   90.00
#
_symmetry.space_group_name_H-M   'P 1'
#
loop_
_entity.id
_entity.type
_entity.pdbx_description
1 polymer ?
#
loop_
_entity_poly.entity_id
_entity_poly.type
_entity_poly.pdbx_seq_one_letter_code
_entity_poly.pdbx_strand_id
1 'polypeptide(L)'
;MLPNQNSFVMIATDGEWRILVRSVAEAKTAIKELKLKKKEYALIKREISQQQKQIRAEYTDQVRQRGSKFRGGGSIGCLVRTVQTIHRDADRRTLAQELAPLEQQKNAIEAIINTIDQTILQVERFIIENS
;
A
#
# COMPACT_ATOMS: atom_id res chain seq x y z
N MET A 1 13.24 21.27 2.03
CA MET A 1 13.09 20.67 3.38
C MET A 1 14.49 20.51 3.94
N LEU A 2 14.80 21.17 5.05
CA LEU A 2 16.13 21.09 5.67
C LEU A 2 16.34 19.67 6.23
N PRO A 3 17.51 19.03 6.02
CA PRO A 3 17.84 17.79 6.68
C PRO A 3 17.90 18.05 8.19
N ASN A 4 17.09 17.32 8.95
CA ASN A 4 17.03 17.44 10.39
C ASN A 4 18.38 16.96 10.95
N GLN A 5 19.26 17.88 11.35
CA GLN A 5 20.63 17.59 11.80
C GLN A 5 20.71 16.78 13.11
N ASN A 6 19.54 16.48 13.72
CA ASN A 6 19.41 15.66 14.93
C ASN A 6 18.82 14.26 14.70
N SER A 7 18.53 13.84 13.46
CA SER A 7 18.03 12.47 13.24
C SER A 7 19.18 11.50 13.03
N PHE A 8 19.29 10.49 13.90
CA PHE A 8 20.29 9.41 13.81
C PHE A 8 19.97 8.41 12.69
N VAL A 9 18.79 8.55 12.08
CA VAL A 9 18.28 7.74 10.98
C VAL A 9 18.38 8.57 9.69
N MET A 10 19.32 8.23 8.82
CA MET A 10 19.38 8.81 7.48
C MET A 10 18.77 7.83 6.47
N ILE A 11 17.75 8.30 5.76
CA ILE A 11 17.25 7.62 4.57
C ILE A 11 18.18 8.02 3.44
N ALA A 12 19.04 7.11 3.00
CA ALA A 12 19.89 7.34 1.84
C ALA A 12 19.03 7.34 0.57
N THR A 13 19.49 8.08 -0.44
CA THR A 13 18.79 8.30 -1.74
C THR A 13 18.55 7.02 -2.55
N ASP A 14 19.18 5.92 -2.16
CA ASP A 14 19.04 4.56 -2.68
C ASP A 14 17.92 3.74 -1.98
N GLY A 15 17.25 4.31 -0.97
CA GLY A 15 16.24 3.61 -0.17
C GLY A 15 16.82 2.82 1.00
N GLU A 16 18.14 2.89 1.23
CA GLU A 16 18.77 2.25 2.38
C GLU A 16 18.60 3.09 3.65
N TRP A 17 18.20 2.42 4.73
CA TRP A 17 18.10 3.03 6.06
C TRP A 17 19.45 2.90 6.76
N ARG A 18 20.18 4.00 6.87
CA ARG A 18 21.48 4.04 7.55
C ARG A 18 21.29 4.67 8.93
N ILE A 19 21.55 3.89 9.97
CA ILE A 19 21.54 4.38 11.34
C ILE A 19 22.96 4.43 11.86
N LEU A 20 23.37 5.61 12.31
CA LEU A 20 24.63 5.82 13.01
C LEU A 20 24.32 6.05 14.49
N VAL A 21 24.45 4.99 15.30
CA VAL A 21 24.30 5.09 16.74
C VAL A 21 25.66 4.90 17.40
N ARG A 22 26.06 5.81 18.29
CA ARG A 22 27.33 5.74 19.04
C ARG A 22 27.13 5.45 20.52
N SER A 23 25.92 5.62 21.05
CA SER A 23 25.60 5.35 22.46
C SER A 23 24.24 4.68 22.65
N VAL A 24 24.05 4.00 23.78
CA VAL A 24 22.77 3.37 24.16
C VAL A 24 21.63 4.40 24.28
N ALA A 25 21.93 5.63 24.69
CA ALA A 25 20.95 6.71 24.78
C ALA A 25 20.47 7.19 23.39
N GLU A 26 21.40 7.30 22.44
CA GLU A 26 21.09 7.58 21.03
C GLU A 26 20.28 6.44 20.41
N ALA A 27 20.61 5.18 20.74
CA ALA A 27 19.91 3.99 20.25
C ALA A 27 18.42 4.03 20.63
N LYS A 28 18.13 4.33 21.89
CA LYS A 28 16.75 4.45 22.41
C LYS A 28 15.99 5.59 21.74
N THR A 29 16.67 6.68 21.39
CA THR A 29 16.08 7.81 20.69
C THR A 29 15.77 7.45 19.24
N ALA A 30 16.70 6.79 18.54
CA ALA A 30 16.50 6.28 17.19
C ALA A 30 15.32 5.29 17.10
N ILE A 31 15.18 4.37 18.06
CA ILE A 31 14.02 3.45 18.10
C ILE A 31 12.70 4.23 18.21
N LYS A 32 12.65 5.31 19.00
CA LYS A 32 11.43 6.14 19.11
C LYS A 32 11.10 6.82 17.77
N GLU A 33 12.10 7.35 17.09
CA GLU A 33 11.94 7.97 15.75
C GLU A 33 11.44 6.94 14.72
N LEU A 34 12.04 5.75 14.68
CA LEU A 34 11.61 4.65 13.82
C LEU A 34 10.17 4.23 14.10
N LYS A 35 9.77 4.14 15.36
CA LYS A 35 8.38 3.82 15.75
C LYS A 35 7.40 4.90 15.31
N LEU A 36 7.78 6.17 15.35
CA LEU A 36 6.96 7.27 14.82
C LEU A 36 6.82 7.16 13.30
N LYS A 37 7.92 6.96 12.57
CA LYS A 37 7.90 6.75 11.12
C LYS A 37 7.07 5.54 10.71
N LYS A 38 7.17 4.42 11.44
CA LYS A 38 6.31 3.25 11.24
C LYS A 38 4.83 3.60 11.33
N LYS A 39 4.43 4.42 12.32
CA LYS A 39 3.04 4.86 12.47
C LYS A 39 2.58 5.72 11.30
N GLU A 40 3.42 6.62 10.79
CA GLU A 40 3.13 7.41 9.59
C GLU A 40 2.83 6.50 8.40
N TYR A 41 3.72 5.54 8.10
CA TYR A 41 3.51 4.59 7.01
C TYR A 41 2.30 3.67 7.23
N ALA A 42 2.00 3.29 8.47
CA ALA A 42 0.82 2.50 8.80
C ALA A 42 -0.49 3.26 8.52
N LEU A 43 -0.51 4.58 8.75
CA LEU A 43 -1.65 5.43 8.39
C LEU A 43 -1.84 5.50 6.88
N ILE A 44 -0.75 5.69 6.12
CA ILE A 44 -0.81 5.71 4.64
C ILE A 44 -1.30 4.36 4.10
N LYS A 45 -0.80 3.22 4.63
CA LYS A 45 -1.28 1.88 4.27
C LYS A 45 -2.79 1.72 4.51
N ARG A 46 -3.28 2.26 5.64
CA ARG A 46 -4.70 2.22 5.99
C ARG A 46 -5.54 3.05 5.02
N GLU A 47 -5.09 4.24 4.66
CA GLU A 47 -5.75 5.11 3.69
C GLU A 47 -5.88 4.44 2.32
N ILE A 48 -4.78 3.88 1.79
CA ILE A 48 -4.80 3.14 0.51
C ILE A 48 -5.76 1.94 0.59
N SER A 49 -5.77 1.22 1.72
CA SER A 49 -6.69 0.10 1.91
C SER A 49 -8.16 0.56 1.93
N GLN A 50 -8.44 1.75 2.47
CA GLN A 50 -9.77 2.36 2.42
C GLN A 50 -10.15 2.76 0.99
N GLN A 51 -9.23 3.36 0.23
CA GLN A 51 -9.45 3.69 -1.18
C GLN A 51 -9.75 2.44 -2.02
N GLN A 52 -8.97 1.36 -1.86
CA GLN A 52 -9.26 0.08 -2.52
C GLN A 52 -10.64 -0.47 -2.15
N LYS A 53 -11.04 -0.35 -0.88
CA LYS A 53 -12.37 -0.78 -0.41
C LYS A 53 -13.48 0.06 -1.04
N GLN A 54 -13.30 1.37 -1.13
CA GLN A 54 -14.22 2.31 -1.76
C GLN A 54 -14.46 1.94 -3.23
N ILE A 55 -13.38 1.79 -4.01
CA ILE A 55 -13.44 1.42 -5.44
C ILE A 55 -14.17 0.08 -5.63
N ARG A 56 -13.86 -0.93 -4.80
CA ARG A 56 -14.54 -2.23 -4.85
C ARG A 56 -16.01 -2.14 -4.48
N ALA A 57 -16.37 -1.29 -3.52
CA ALA A 57 -17.76 -1.07 -3.12
C ALA A 57 -18.55 -0.40 -4.26
N GLU A 58 -18.00 0.66 -4.86
CA GLU A 58 -18.61 1.36 -5.99
C GLU A 58 -18.82 0.44 -7.18
N TYR A 59 -17.83 -0.37 -7.54
CA TYR A 59 -17.98 -1.40 -8.58
C TYR A 59 -19.07 -2.43 -8.22
N THR A 60 -19.11 -2.87 -6.96
CA THR A 60 -20.11 -3.83 -6.49
C THR A 60 -21.52 -3.26 -6.62
N ASP A 61 -21.72 -2.00 -6.24
CA ASP A 61 -23.01 -1.33 -6.33
C ASP A 61 -23.42 -1.11 -7.79
N GLN A 62 -22.49 -0.71 -8.66
CA GLN A 62 -22.72 -0.65 -10.10
C GLN A 62 -23.13 -2.01 -10.66
N VAL A 63 -22.47 -3.11 -10.26
CA VAL A 63 -22.82 -4.47 -10.71
C VAL A 63 -24.18 -4.90 -10.20
N ARG A 64 -24.55 -4.56 -8.96
CA ARG A 64 -25.87 -4.87 -8.37
C ARG A 64 -27.01 -4.13 -9.06
N GLN A 65 -26.78 -2.90 -9.51
CA GLN A 65 -27.78 -2.10 -10.24
C GLN A 65 -27.92 -2.55 -11.71
N ARG A 66 -26.99 -3.35 -12.23
CA ARG A 66 -27.10 -3.87 -13.61
C ARG A 66 -28.20 -4.93 -13.70
N GLY A 67 -29.16 -4.68 -14.58
CA GLY A 67 -30.21 -5.65 -14.94
C GLY A 67 -29.66 -6.97 -15.51
N SER A 68 -30.53 -7.98 -15.53
CA SER A 68 -30.22 -9.29 -16.13
C SER A 68 -29.77 -9.16 -17.58
N LYS A 69 -28.88 -10.05 -18.05
CA LYS A 69 -28.51 -10.10 -19.48
C LYS A 69 -29.76 -10.40 -20.31
N PHE A 70 -29.83 -9.83 -21.49
CA PHE A 70 -30.94 -10.08 -22.40
C PHE A 70 -31.01 -11.58 -22.77
N ARG A 71 -32.15 -12.22 -22.52
CA ARG A 71 -32.37 -13.66 -22.76
C ARG A 71 -32.93 -14.01 -24.15
N GLY A 72 -33.17 -13.03 -25.03
CA GLY A 72 -33.83 -13.26 -26.32
C GLY A 72 -33.03 -14.16 -27.28
N GLY A 73 -33.76 -14.99 -28.03
CA GLY A 73 -33.23 -15.89 -29.05
C GLY A 73 -33.04 -15.22 -30.42
N GLY A 74 -32.18 -15.80 -31.26
CA GLY A 74 -31.91 -15.34 -32.63
C GLY A 74 -30.63 -14.50 -32.79
N SER A 75 -30.32 -14.14 -34.04
CA SER A 75 -29.07 -13.47 -34.45
C SER A 75 -28.89 -12.10 -33.77
N ILE A 76 -29.98 -11.34 -33.62
CA ILE A 76 -29.97 -10.01 -32.96
C ILE A 76 -29.74 -10.15 -31.45
N GLY A 77 -30.39 -11.13 -30.80
CA GLY A 77 -30.14 -11.45 -29.39
C GLY A 77 -28.72 -11.96 -29.11
N CYS A 78 -28.07 -12.56 -30.12
CA CYS A 78 -26.65 -12.91 -30.05
C CYS A 78 -25.77 -11.66 -30.05
N LEU A 79 -25.97 -10.73 -30.99
CA LEU A 79 -25.20 -9.48 -31.07
C LEU A 79 -25.29 -8.64 -29.80
N VAL A 80 -26.52 -8.45 -29.27
CA VAL A 80 -26.74 -7.70 -28.02
C VAL A 80 -26.01 -8.34 -26.84
N ARG A 81 -26.04 -9.68 -26.73
CA ARG A 81 -25.32 -10.40 -25.67
C ARG A 81 -23.79 -10.29 -25.81
N THR A 82 -23.27 -10.29 -27.03
CA THR A 82 -21.84 -10.11 -27.29
C THR A 82 -21.39 -8.73 -26.83
N VAL A 83 -22.11 -7.67 -27.21
CA VAL A 83 -21.81 -6.30 -26.76
C VAL A 83 -21.91 -6.17 -25.24
N GLN A 84 -22.97 -6.71 -24.61
CA GLN A 84 -23.11 -6.74 -23.14
C GLN A 84 -21.97 -7.51 -22.45
N THR A 85 -21.39 -8.51 -23.10
CA THR A 85 -20.28 -9.29 -22.55
C THR A 85 -18.98 -8.52 -22.67
N ILE A 86 -18.69 -7.95 -23.85
CA ILE A 86 -17.52 -7.09 -24.07
C ILE A 86 -17.51 -5.92 -23.08
N HIS A 87 -18.65 -5.25 -22.87
CA HIS A 87 -18.75 -4.14 -21.93
C HIS A 87 -18.46 -4.59 -20.49
N ARG A 88 -19.04 -5.71 -20.05
CA ARG A 88 -18.78 -6.25 -18.70
C ARG A 88 -17.32 -6.68 -18.50
N ASP A 89 -16.69 -7.22 -19.53
CA ASP A 89 -15.28 -7.60 -19.48
C ASP A 89 -14.37 -6.37 -19.50
N ALA A 90 -14.72 -5.33 -20.23
CA ALA A 90 -14.04 -4.04 -20.18
C ALA A 90 -14.11 -3.44 -18.78
N ASP A 91 -15.29 -3.41 -18.15
CA ASP A 91 -15.44 -2.86 -16.79
C ASP A 91 -14.60 -3.61 -15.75
N ARG A 92 -14.48 -4.94 -15.87
CA ARG A 92 -13.60 -5.73 -15.00
C ARG A 92 -12.13 -5.37 -15.20
N ARG A 93 -11.72 -5.12 -16.44
CA ARG A 93 -10.36 -4.68 -16.75
C ARG A 93 -10.10 -3.28 -16.20
N THR A 94 -11.05 -2.36 -16.33
CA THR A 94 -10.95 -1.01 -15.75
C THR A 94 -10.78 -1.07 -14.23
N LEU A 95 -11.60 -1.87 -13.54
CA LEU A 95 -11.43 -2.09 -12.09
C LEU A 95 -10.03 -2.61 -11.74
N ALA A 96 -9.52 -3.58 -12.49
CA ALA A 96 -8.19 -4.12 -12.26
C ALA A 96 -7.09 -3.08 -12.50
N GLN A 97 -7.23 -2.23 -13.53
CA GLN A 97 -6.31 -1.14 -13.83
C GLN A 97 -6.31 -0.06 -12.75
N GLU A 98 -7.47 0.23 -12.14
CA GLU A 98 -7.58 1.19 -11.03
C GLU A 98 -6.98 0.65 -9.73
N LEU A 99 -7.15 -0.65 -9.45
CA LEU A 99 -6.64 -1.28 -8.24
C LEU A 99 -5.12 -1.56 -8.29
N ALA A 100 -4.57 -1.85 -9.48
CA ALA A 100 -3.17 -2.20 -9.66
C ALA A 100 -2.17 -1.16 -9.08
N PRO A 101 -2.27 0.15 -9.36
CA PRO A 101 -1.34 1.13 -8.79
C PRO A 101 -1.47 1.23 -7.26
N LEU A 102 -2.68 1.13 -6.72
CA LEU A 102 -2.90 1.16 -5.27
C LEU A 102 -2.31 -0.08 -4.59
N GLU A 103 -2.37 -1.25 -5.23
CA GLU A 103 -1.76 -2.47 -4.73
C GLU A 103 -0.23 -2.39 -4.75
N GLN A 104 0.36 -1.85 -5.82
CA GLN A 104 1.80 -1.58 -5.88
C GLN A 104 2.26 -0.61 -4.78
N GLN A 105 1.53 0.49 -4.58
CA GLN A 105 1.83 1.45 -3.51
C GLN A 105 1.72 0.82 -2.12
N LYS A 106 0.67 0.03 -1.88
CA LYS A 106 0.49 -0.71 -0.63
C LYS A 106 1.65 -1.66 -0.36
N ASN A 107 2.09 -2.41 -1.37
CA ASN A 107 3.21 -3.34 -1.26
C ASN A 107 4.54 -2.61 -0.99
N ALA A 108 4.77 -1.46 -1.64
CA ALA A 108 5.94 -0.63 -1.39
C ALA A 108 5.98 -0.12 0.06
N ILE A 109 4.84 0.34 0.58
CA ILE A 109 4.72 0.78 1.98
C ILE A 109 4.93 -0.38 2.96
N GLU A 110 4.41 -1.56 2.64
CA GLU A 110 4.60 -2.77 3.43
C GLU A 110 6.08 -3.18 3.48
N ALA A 111 6.80 -3.09 2.36
CA ALA A 111 8.24 -3.29 2.33
C ALA A 111 8.96 -2.27 3.24
N ILE A 112 8.61 -0.99 3.18
CA ILE A 112 9.18 0.05 4.05
C ILE A 112 8.93 -0.26 5.54
N ILE A 113 7.71 -0.64 5.91
CA ILE A 113 7.38 -1.00 7.30
C ILE A 113 8.23 -2.19 7.76
N ASN A 114 8.40 -3.20 6.91
CA ASN A 114 9.23 -4.37 7.23
C ASN A 114 10.70 -3.99 7.41
N THR A 115 11.24 -3.11 6.56
CA THR A 115 12.60 -2.57 6.72
C THR A 115 12.74 -1.84 8.06
N ILE A 116 11.79 -0.97 8.43
CA ILE A 116 11.80 -0.28 9.72
C ILE A 116 11.81 -1.28 10.88
N ASP A 117 11.02 -2.35 10.80
CA ASP A 117 10.98 -3.38 11.85
C ASP A 117 12.31 -4.14 11.98
N GLN A 118 12.93 -4.51 10.85
CA GLN A 118 14.25 -5.13 10.85
C GLN A 118 15.31 -4.19 11.46
N THR A 119 15.25 -2.91 11.12
CA THR A 119 16.17 -1.91 11.64
C THR A 119 15.98 -1.69 13.15
N ILE A 120 14.75 -1.68 13.65
CA ILE A 120 14.47 -1.63 15.10
C ILE A 120 15.14 -2.82 15.80
N LEU A 121 14.99 -4.04 15.27
CA LEU A 121 15.61 -5.24 15.85
C LEU A 121 17.14 -5.16 15.89
N GLN A 122 17.77 -4.59 14.85
CA GLN A 122 19.22 -4.38 14.82
C GLN A 122 19.67 -3.40 15.90
N VAL A 123 18.95 -2.29 16.09
CA VAL A 123 19.26 -1.30 17.13
C VAL A 123 18.99 -1.88 18.52
N GLU A 124 17.94 -2.68 18.70
CA GLU A 124 17.66 -3.38 19.96
C GLU A 124 18.78 -4.37 20.32
N ARG A 125 19.30 -5.11 19.34
CA ARG A 125 20.47 -5.98 19.54
C ARG A 125 21.70 -5.18 20.00
N PHE A 126 21.99 -4.06 19.34
CA PHE A 126 23.10 -3.18 19.73
C PHE A 126 22.97 -2.69 21.19
N ILE A 127 21.76 -2.35 21.64
CA ILE A 127 21.51 -1.96 23.03
C ILE A 127 21.85 -3.10 23.99
N ILE A 128 21.47 -4.33 23.67
CA ILE A 128 21.72 -5.50 24.53
C ILE A 128 23.23 -5.80 24.60
N GLU A 129 23.95 -5.70 23.49
CA GLU A 129 25.39 -5.98 23.41
C GLU A 129 26.26 -4.93 24.14
N ASN A 130 25.75 -3.71 24.31
CA ASN A 130 26.47 -2.58 24.91
C ASN A 130 25.86 -2.12 26.26
N SER A 131 24.98 -2.93 26.86
CA SER A 131 24.38 -2.72 28.19
C SER A 131 25.02 -3.62 29.22
#